data_AF-Q9CKU2-F1
#
_entry.id   AF-Q9CKU2-F1
#
_cell.length_a   1.000
_cell.length_b   1.000
_cell.length_c   1.000
_cell.angle_alpha   90.00
_cell.angle_beta   90.00
_cell.angle_gamma   90.00
#
_symmetry.space_group_name_H-M   'P 1'
#
loop_
_entity.id
_entity.type
_entity.pdbx_description
1 polymer ?
#
loop_
_entity_poly.entity_id
_entity_poly.type
_entity_poly.pdbx_seq_one_letter_code
_entity_poly.pdbx_strand_id
1 'polypeptide(L)'
;MQYFDIKKSLPVFCSLLITACSGGGGGGSNNSNHQAHPVNQVPAPVLHVAAKPQQHVEQEVIEKKPPVPVTRTASQSSFYSAKAPSQVSHDKRSVHWKGESVSEKEHLDFSYSKDAVFTRHLVTNPNAVYSTDPNLISKDIKYITLTTTGYNQDNKSGPNYELNLLDENIYYGYYRDSQDMNHVENIYVYGFKKDAENQDNLQFLTANYQGEFLFSTATNPNVPVLGKAVLNYKEGKAKGEILERDSNYKLFDIYVNERPNQAILNPVAERLPTSDLIMNTRKNSPDRVTIDLHFIKGQDNQENKYIVGQGGNEKYWGVLGLEKKETKAEK
;
A
#
# COMPACT_ATOMS: atom_id res chain seq x y z
N MET A 1 -5.11 3.56 -54.79
CA MET A 1 -4.01 4.50 -54.50
C MET A 1 -4.60 5.87 -54.28
N GLN A 2 -4.76 6.30 -53.03
CA GLN A 2 -4.93 7.71 -52.66
C GLN A 2 -4.54 7.82 -51.18
N TYR A 3 -3.31 8.26 -50.97
CA TYR A 3 -2.66 8.39 -49.68
C TYR A 3 -2.95 9.81 -49.19
N PHE A 4 -3.81 9.98 -48.19
CA PHE A 4 -4.08 11.28 -47.59
C PHE A 4 -3.04 11.57 -46.51
N ASP A 5 -2.02 12.32 -46.90
CA ASP A 5 -0.93 12.79 -46.04
C ASP A 5 -1.37 14.09 -45.33
N ILE A 6 -1.86 13.98 -44.10
CA ILE A 6 -2.43 15.09 -43.31
C ILE A 6 -1.35 15.99 -42.65
N LYS A 7 -0.07 15.82 -42.97
CA LYS A 7 1.03 16.55 -42.30
C LYS A 7 1.18 18.06 -42.65
N LYS A 8 0.15 18.77 -43.13
CA LYS A 8 0.29 20.18 -43.56
C LYS A 8 -0.87 21.14 -43.22
N SER A 9 -1.43 21.09 -42.02
CA SER A 9 -2.21 22.23 -41.52
C SER A 9 -1.81 22.62 -40.11
N LEU A 10 -0.75 23.43 -40.03
CA LEU A 10 -0.50 24.33 -38.91
C LEU A 10 -0.89 25.73 -39.38
N PRO A 11 -1.86 26.39 -38.72
CA PRO A 11 -1.58 27.74 -38.30
C PRO A 11 -2.05 28.02 -36.87
N VAL A 12 -1.06 28.51 -36.12
CA VAL A 12 -1.09 29.33 -34.92
C VAL A 12 -2.25 30.35 -34.93
N PHE A 13 -3.10 30.34 -33.90
CA PHE A 13 -3.93 31.49 -33.54
C PHE A 13 -4.07 31.65 -32.01
N CYS A 14 -3.82 32.88 -31.57
CA CYS A 14 -4.30 33.54 -30.34
C CYS A 14 -3.74 33.09 -28.97
N SER A 15 -2.54 33.57 -28.69
CA SER A 15 -2.22 34.22 -27.42
C SER A 15 -3.15 35.41 -27.17
N LEU A 16 -3.81 35.47 -26.00
CA LEU A 16 -4.24 36.66 -25.26
C LEU A 16 -5.18 36.22 -24.11
N LEU A 17 -4.71 36.29 -22.87
CA LEU A 17 -5.41 36.84 -21.71
C LEU A 17 -4.54 36.61 -20.46
N ILE A 18 -3.64 37.57 -20.23
CA ILE A 18 -3.02 37.85 -18.94
C ILE A 18 -4.01 38.74 -18.19
N THR A 19 -4.60 38.24 -17.11
CA THR A 19 -5.16 39.09 -16.05
C THR A 19 -4.47 38.75 -14.75
N ALA A 20 -3.46 39.56 -14.47
CA ALA A 20 -2.84 39.70 -13.18
C ALA A 20 -3.85 40.29 -12.19
N CYS A 21 -4.48 39.46 -11.37
CA CYS A 21 -5.15 39.91 -10.15
C CYS A 21 -4.09 40.13 -9.07
N SER A 22 -3.55 41.34 -9.11
CA SER A 22 -3.02 42.10 -7.98
C SER A 22 -4.00 42.02 -6.79
N GLY A 23 -3.48 41.58 -5.65
CA GLY A 23 -4.18 41.56 -4.36
C GLY A 23 -3.17 41.66 -3.23
N GLY A 24 -2.67 42.88 -3.02
CA GLY A 24 -1.86 43.23 -1.86
C GLY A 24 -2.72 43.46 -0.62
N GLY A 25 -2.15 43.21 0.56
CA GLY A 25 -2.78 43.57 1.83
C GLY A 25 -1.96 43.22 3.07
N GLY A 26 -1.50 44.27 3.76
CA GLY A 26 -1.17 44.31 5.20
C GLY A 26 0.14 43.62 5.59
N GLY A 27 1.16 44.28 6.14
CA GLY A 27 1.11 45.33 7.15
C GLY A 27 1.62 44.72 8.46
N GLY A 28 2.77 45.19 8.96
CA GLY A 28 3.29 44.70 10.24
C GLY A 28 4.80 44.81 10.38
N SER A 29 5.29 46.05 10.46
CA SER A 29 6.59 46.38 11.03
C SER A 29 6.69 45.82 12.46
N ASN A 30 7.76 45.07 12.76
CA ASN A 30 8.55 45.41 13.94
C ASN A 30 10.00 44.95 13.79
N ASN A 31 10.85 45.93 14.08
CA ASN A 31 12.29 45.89 14.08
C ASN A 31 12.86 44.96 15.15
N SER A 32 14.16 44.74 14.97
CA SER A 32 15.20 44.54 15.98
C SER A 32 15.43 43.14 16.55
N ASN A 33 16.53 42.57 16.05
CA ASN A 33 17.67 42.09 16.83
C ASN A 33 17.35 41.19 18.03
N HIS A 34 17.18 39.90 17.77
CA HIS A 34 17.72 38.90 18.69
C HIS A 34 18.89 38.18 18.00
N GLN A 35 20.08 38.55 18.50
CA GLN A 35 21.36 37.95 18.22
C GLN A 35 21.29 36.43 18.43
N ALA A 36 21.80 35.71 17.44
CA ALA A 36 22.13 34.31 17.56
C ALA A 36 23.19 34.12 18.65
N HIS A 37 22.85 33.42 19.73
CA HIS A 37 23.83 32.88 20.66
C HIS A 37 24.25 31.48 20.20
N PRO A 38 25.56 31.20 20.06
CA PRO A 38 26.06 29.85 19.79
C PRO A 38 25.97 29.01 21.06
N VAL A 39 25.20 27.91 21.01
CA VAL A 39 25.16 26.94 22.11
C VAL A 39 26.30 25.95 21.95
N ASN A 40 27.15 25.91 22.98
CA ASN A 40 28.30 25.04 23.14
C ASN A 40 27.98 23.56 22.89
N GLN A 41 28.89 22.90 22.18
CA GLN A 41 28.98 21.45 22.04
C GLN A 41 29.23 20.80 23.40
N VAL A 42 28.31 19.96 23.87
CA VAL A 42 28.52 19.10 25.04
C VAL A 42 29.17 17.79 24.58
N PRO A 43 30.28 17.34 25.20
CA PRO A 43 31.00 16.12 24.81
C PRO A 43 30.19 14.84 25.02
N ALA A 44 30.39 13.89 24.11
CA ALA A 44 29.76 12.58 24.09
C ALA A 44 30.05 11.74 25.35
N PRO A 45 29.07 10.98 25.86
CA PRO A 45 29.22 10.13 27.03
C PRO A 45 30.07 8.88 26.73
N VAL A 46 31.09 8.66 27.57
CA VAL A 46 31.96 7.49 27.54
C VAL A 46 31.19 6.31 28.17
N LEU A 47 30.76 5.36 27.34
CA LEU A 47 30.13 4.11 27.78
C LEU A 47 31.10 3.28 28.62
N HIS A 48 30.89 3.26 29.94
CA HIS A 48 31.51 2.29 30.84
C HIS A 48 30.80 0.95 30.68
N VAL A 49 31.45 0.01 29.99
CA VAL A 49 31.02 -1.39 29.93
C VAL A 49 31.36 -2.04 31.27
N ALA A 50 30.31 -2.40 32.00
CA ALA A 50 30.40 -3.09 33.28
C ALA A 50 31.09 -4.46 33.14
N ALA A 51 32.09 -4.69 33.99
CA ALA A 51 32.76 -5.96 34.16
C ALA A 51 31.79 -7.03 34.69
N LYS A 52 31.69 -8.17 34.00
CA LYS A 52 30.93 -9.33 34.45
C LYS A 52 31.85 -10.30 35.22
N PRO A 53 31.40 -10.94 36.32
CA PRO A 53 32.28 -11.61 37.27
C PRO A 53 32.81 -12.96 36.78
N GLN A 54 34.00 -13.27 37.28
CA GLN A 54 34.71 -14.53 37.18
C GLN A 54 33.88 -15.68 37.75
N GLN A 55 33.67 -16.74 36.96
CA GLN A 55 33.44 -18.08 37.50
C GLN A 55 34.67 -18.93 37.24
N HIS A 56 35.35 -19.19 38.35
CA HIS A 56 36.41 -20.17 38.52
C HIS A 56 35.75 -21.56 38.48
N VAL A 57 36.06 -22.38 37.48
CA VAL A 57 35.87 -23.83 37.57
C VAL A 57 37.19 -24.48 37.18
N GLU A 58 37.52 -25.45 38.00
CA GLU A 58 38.81 -26.03 38.30
C GLU A 58 39.22 -27.07 37.25
N GLN A 59 40.52 -27.32 37.21
CA GLN A 59 41.23 -28.18 36.28
C GLN A 59 40.78 -29.64 36.37
N GLU A 60 40.61 -30.30 35.23
CA GLU A 60 41.01 -31.69 35.12
C GLU A 60 41.82 -31.90 33.83
N VAL A 61 43.02 -32.42 34.05
CA VAL A 61 44.10 -32.63 33.09
C VAL A 61 43.94 -34.04 32.55
N ILE A 62 43.59 -34.21 31.28
CA ILE A 62 43.80 -35.48 30.56
C ILE A 62 44.46 -35.20 29.21
N GLU A 63 45.78 -35.35 29.26
CA GLU A 63 46.62 -36.14 28.36
C GLU A 63 46.47 -35.99 26.82
N LYS A 64 47.55 -35.40 26.30
CA LYS A 64 48.02 -35.28 24.92
C LYS A 64 47.86 -36.56 24.08
N LYS A 65 47.32 -36.41 22.87
CA LYS A 65 47.76 -37.19 21.69
C LYS A 65 48.04 -36.24 20.51
N PRO A 66 49.07 -36.48 19.68
CA PRO A 66 49.64 -35.47 18.77
C PRO A 66 48.76 -35.16 17.54
N PRO A 67 48.91 -33.96 16.95
CA PRO A 67 48.16 -33.53 15.78
C PRO A 67 48.66 -34.22 14.51
N VAL A 68 47.74 -34.78 13.73
CA VAL A 68 47.98 -35.24 12.35
C VAL A 68 47.64 -34.07 11.39
N PRO A 69 48.41 -33.87 10.31
CA PRO A 69 48.40 -32.62 9.54
C PRO A 69 47.06 -32.38 8.83
N VAL A 70 46.58 -31.14 8.97
CA VAL A 70 45.44 -30.59 8.24
C VAL A 70 45.79 -30.51 6.76
N THR A 71 45.37 -31.51 5.97
CA THR A 71 45.34 -31.35 4.51
C THR A 71 44.04 -30.62 4.16
N ARG A 72 44.14 -29.28 4.10
CA ARG A 72 43.14 -28.40 3.49
C ARG A 72 43.11 -28.70 2.00
N THR A 73 42.19 -29.54 1.55
CA THR A 73 41.85 -29.59 0.12
C THR A 73 40.47 -28.98 -0.05
N ALA A 74 40.46 -27.90 -0.83
CA ALA A 74 39.35 -27.02 -1.08
C ALA A 74 38.07 -27.79 -1.42
N SER A 75 37.07 -27.69 -0.55
CA SER A 75 35.68 -27.88 -0.92
C SER A 75 35.31 -26.74 -1.87
N GLN A 76 35.50 -26.96 -3.17
CA GLN A 76 34.89 -26.14 -4.20
C GLN A 76 33.37 -26.21 -4.00
N SER A 77 32.80 -25.16 -3.43
CA SER A 77 31.36 -24.96 -3.33
C SER A 77 30.80 -24.71 -4.73
N SER A 78 30.45 -25.80 -5.41
CA SER A 78 29.82 -25.79 -6.73
C SER A 78 28.30 -25.86 -6.62
N PHE A 79 27.66 -24.94 -5.90
CA PHE A 79 26.21 -24.85 -5.90
C PHE A 79 25.82 -23.39 -5.83
N TYR A 80 25.67 -22.74 -6.99
CA TYR A 80 24.58 -21.82 -7.31
C TYR A 80 24.65 -21.56 -8.82
N SER A 81 24.21 -22.55 -9.61
CA SER A 81 23.68 -22.25 -10.94
C SER A 81 22.30 -21.64 -10.71
N ALA A 82 22.26 -20.33 -10.47
CA ALA A 82 21.01 -19.59 -10.54
C ALA A 82 20.55 -19.67 -11.99
N LYS A 83 19.69 -20.65 -12.30
CA LYS A 83 18.84 -20.58 -13.48
C LYS A 83 18.12 -19.25 -13.37
N ALA A 84 18.50 -18.29 -14.19
CA ALA A 84 17.75 -17.05 -14.34
C ALA A 84 16.28 -17.45 -14.54
N PRO A 85 15.35 -16.97 -13.70
CA PRO A 85 13.96 -17.35 -13.83
C PRO A 85 13.53 -17.06 -15.27
N SER A 86 12.99 -18.08 -15.94
CA SER A 86 12.43 -17.93 -17.28
C SER A 86 11.54 -16.69 -17.26
N GLN A 87 11.81 -15.74 -18.15
CA GLN A 87 10.96 -14.58 -18.38
C GLN A 87 9.60 -15.08 -18.89
N VAL A 88 8.75 -15.54 -17.98
CA VAL A 88 7.33 -15.68 -18.24
C VAL A 88 6.86 -14.26 -18.52
N SER A 89 6.40 -14.02 -19.75
CA SER A 89 6.00 -12.69 -20.18
C SER A 89 5.07 -12.06 -19.15
N HIS A 90 5.41 -10.83 -18.75
CA HIS A 90 4.63 -10.01 -17.82
C HIS A 90 3.24 -9.66 -18.38
N ASP A 91 2.93 -10.02 -19.62
CA ASP A 91 1.86 -9.37 -20.39
C ASP A 91 0.55 -10.18 -20.41
N LYS A 92 0.13 -10.67 -19.25
CA LYS A 92 -1.22 -11.29 -19.07
C LYS A 92 -2.29 -10.27 -18.64
N ARG A 93 -2.08 -8.98 -18.92
CA ARG A 93 -3.08 -7.93 -18.67
C ARG A 93 -4.35 -8.24 -19.48
N SER A 94 -5.52 -8.02 -18.88
CA SER A 94 -6.81 -8.19 -19.55
C SER A 94 -7.35 -6.85 -20.02
N VAL A 95 -7.63 -6.71 -21.32
CA VAL A 95 -8.19 -5.46 -21.88
C VAL A 95 -9.60 -5.13 -21.38
N HIS A 96 -10.31 -6.09 -20.79
CA HIS A 96 -11.65 -5.91 -20.23
C HIS A 96 -11.64 -5.56 -18.74
N TRP A 97 -10.49 -5.68 -18.09
CA TRP A 97 -10.33 -5.31 -16.69
C TRP A 97 -9.56 -4.01 -16.56
N LYS A 98 -9.90 -3.24 -15.53
CA LYS A 98 -9.16 -2.07 -15.10
C LYS A 98 -8.85 -2.25 -13.63
N GLY A 99 -7.72 -1.70 -13.20
CA GLY A 99 -7.36 -1.66 -11.81
C GLY A 99 -6.04 -0.94 -11.64
N GLU A 100 -5.64 -0.78 -10.40
CA GLU A 100 -4.41 -0.11 -10.03
C GLU A 100 -3.78 -0.83 -8.84
N SER A 101 -2.48 -0.59 -8.67
CA SER A 101 -1.73 -0.97 -7.49
C SER A 101 -1.14 0.26 -6.81
N VAL A 102 -1.01 0.21 -5.50
CA VAL A 102 -0.33 1.21 -4.69
C VAL A 102 0.62 0.55 -3.70
N SER A 103 1.80 1.15 -3.55
CA SER A 103 2.81 0.80 -2.55
C SER A 103 3.36 2.07 -1.89
N GLU A 104 4.39 1.92 -1.05
CA GLU A 104 5.09 3.06 -0.48
C GLU A 104 5.63 4.01 -1.55
N LYS A 105 6.09 3.46 -2.68
CA LYS A 105 6.92 4.17 -3.66
C LYS A 105 6.24 4.43 -4.98
N GLU A 106 5.20 3.67 -5.32
CA GLU A 106 4.65 3.69 -6.67
C GLU A 106 3.14 3.44 -6.73
N HIS A 107 2.55 4.05 -7.75
CA HIS A 107 1.20 3.79 -8.23
C HIS A 107 1.30 3.31 -9.67
N LEU A 108 0.73 2.15 -9.98
CA LEU A 108 0.85 1.52 -11.30
C LEU A 108 -0.48 0.94 -11.76
N ASP A 109 -0.69 0.86 -13.07
CA ASP A 109 -1.83 0.14 -13.63
C ASP A 109 -1.79 -1.35 -13.28
N PHE A 110 -2.91 -1.88 -12.81
CA PHE A 110 -3.10 -3.28 -12.41
C PHE A 110 -4.39 -3.86 -13.01
N SER A 111 -4.35 -4.22 -14.30
CA SER A 111 -5.53 -4.59 -15.09
C SER A 111 -5.66 -6.11 -15.30
N TYR A 112 -5.48 -6.91 -14.26
CA TYR A 112 -5.58 -8.38 -14.35
C TYR A 112 -7.00 -8.87 -14.05
N SER A 113 -7.45 -9.90 -14.76
CA SER A 113 -8.73 -10.54 -14.45
C SER A 113 -8.61 -11.41 -13.20
N LYS A 114 -9.75 -11.64 -12.54
CA LYS A 114 -9.82 -12.58 -11.40
C LYS A 114 -9.29 -13.97 -11.73
N ASP A 115 -9.33 -14.38 -13.00
CA ASP A 115 -8.91 -15.72 -13.42
C ASP A 115 -7.39 -15.83 -13.65
N ALA A 116 -6.67 -14.70 -13.70
CA ALA A 116 -5.23 -14.64 -13.92
C ALA A 116 -4.58 -13.43 -13.21
N VAL A 117 -4.83 -13.29 -11.90
CA VAL A 117 -4.28 -12.19 -11.08
C VAL A 117 -2.77 -12.36 -10.92
N PHE A 118 -2.02 -11.33 -11.28
CA PHE A 118 -0.57 -11.28 -11.06
C PHE A 118 -0.26 -11.19 -9.56
N THR A 119 0.65 -12.04 -9.10
CA THR A 119 1.19 -12.02 -7.73
C THR A 119 2.67 -12.42 -7.78
N ARG A 120 3.32 -12.40 -6.61
CA ARG A 120 4.67 -12.97 -6.44
C ARG A 120 4.68 -13.96 -5.30
N HIS A 121 5.47 -15.02 -5.44
CA HIS A 121 5.79 -15.94 -4.38
C HIS A 121 7.19 -15.63 -3.88
N LEU A 122 7.32 -15.24 -2.61
CA LEU A 122 8.59 -14.91 -1.98
C LEU A 122 9.10 -16.13 -1.20
N VAL A 123 10.37 -16.46 -1.41
CA VAL A 123 11.04 -17.55 -0.68
C VAL A 123 12.03 -16.95 0.30
N THR A 124 11.74 -17.11 1.60
CA THR A 124 12.59 -16.62 2.69
C THR A 124 13.91 -17.36 2.76
N ASN A 125 14.97 -16.65 3.15
CA ASN A 125 16.27 -17.23 3.44
C ASN A 125 16.34 -17.74 4.88
N PRO A 126 16.31 -19.07 5.13
CA PRO A 126 16.40 -19.60 6.49
C PRO A 126 17.79 -19.42 7.11
N ASN A 127 18.79 -19.05 6.31
CA ASN A 127 20.16 -18.84 6.76
C ASN A 127 20.51 -17.36 6.96
N ALA A 128 19.53 -16.45 6.86
CA ALA A 128 19.75 -15.04 7.16
C ALA A 128 19.94 -14.87 8.67
N VAL A 129 21.16 -14.57 9.10
CA VAL A 129 21.54 -14.41 10.51
C VAL A 129 21.98 -12.98 10.79
N TYR A 130 22.70 -12.37 9.84
CA TYR A 130 23.20 -11.01 9.94
C TYR A 130 22.28 -10.04 9.20
N SER A 131 22.26 -8.77 9.61
CA SER A 131 21.47 -7.72 8.94
C SER A 131 21.88 -7.47 7.48
N THR A 132 23.05 -7.97 7.08
CA THR A 132 23.56 -7.91 5.71
C THR A 132 23.17 -9.11 4.85
N ASP A 133 22.68 -10.19 5.47
CA ASP A 133 22.27 -11.38 4.73
C ASP A 133 20.94 -11.09 4.02
N PRO A 134 20.76 -11.54 2.77
CA PRO A 134 19.51 -11.34 2.05
C PRO A 134 18.37 -12.05 2.77
N ASN A 135 17.28 -11.34 3.07
CA ASN A 135 16.09 -11.94 3.71
C ASN A 135 15.35 -12.92 2.80
N LEU A 136 15.45 -12.74 1.48
CA LEU A 136 14.84 -13.59 0.47
C LEU A 136 15.89 -14.29 -0.40
N ILE A 137 15.65 -15.56 -0.75
CA ILE A 137 16.47 -16.32 -1.72
C ILE A 137 15.93 -16.13 -3.13
N SER A 138 14.61 -16.08 -3.29
CA SER A 138 13.97 -15.87 -4.59
C SER A 138 12.64 -15.15 -4.45
N LYS A 139 12.21 -14.56 -5.57
CA LYS A 139 10.84 -14.10 -5.78
C LYS A 139 10.38 -14.51 -7.18
N ASP A 140 9.31 -15.28 -7.25
CA ASP A 140 8.82 -15.86 -8.50
C ASP A 140 7.46 -15.29 -8.87
N ILE A 141 7.28 -14.90 -10.14
CA ILE A 141 5.99 -14.43 -10.64
C ILE A 141 4.99 -15.58 -10.65
N LYS A 142 3.77 -15.32 -10.19
CA LYS A 142 2.64 -16.25 -10.24
C LYS A 142 1.41 -15.56 -10.82
N TYR A 143 0.59 -16.35 -11.50
CA TYR A 143 -0.75 -15.96 -11.91
C TYR A 143 -1.74 -16.92 -11.27
N ILE A 144 -2.67 -16.38 -10.50
CA ILE A 144 -3.64 -17.16 -9.74
C ILE A 144 -5.05 -16.89 -10.21
N THR A 145 -5.95 -17.81 -9.91
CA THR A 145 -7.38 -17.69 -10.16
C THR A 145 -8.09 -17.51 -8.82
N LEU A 146 -8.86 -16.43 -8.68
CA LEU A 146 -9.75 -16.19 -7.55
C LEU A 146 -11.05 -16.95 -7.83
N THR A 147 -11.30 -18.02 -7.09
CA THR A 147 -12.37 -18.98 -7.41
C THR A 147 -13.56 -18.90 -6.48
N THR A 148 -13.35 -18.41 -5.25
CA THR A 148 -14.40 -18.26 -4.25
C THR A 148 -14.55 -16.80 -3.87
N THR A 149 -15.79 -16.33 -3.79
CA THR A 149 -16.11 -15.03 -3.17
C THR A 149 -15.59 -15.01 -1.73
N GLY A 150 -15.04 -13.89 -1.29
CA GLY A 150 -14.29 -13.79 -0.04
C GLY A 150 -12.77 -13.91 -0.24
N TYR A 151 -12.07 -14.24 0.85
CA TYR A 151 -10.61 -14.26 0.88
C TYR A 151 -10.01 -15.45 0.13
N ASN A 152 -9.05 -15.16 -0.73
CA ASN A 152 -8.18 -16.08 -1.43
C ASN A 152 -6.73 -15.80 -0.98
N GLN A 153 -6.03 -16.83 -0.51
CA GLN A 153 -4.64 -16.72 -0.02
C GLN A 153 -3.89 -18.05 -0.19
N ASP A 154 -2.57 -18.02 -0.34
CA ASP A 154 -1.74 -19.23 -0.49
C ASP A 154 -1.44 -19.95 0.83
N ASN A 155 -1.24 -19.21 1.92
CA ASN A 155 -0.97 -19.76 3.24
C ASN A 155 -1.57 -18.88 4.35
N LYS A 156 -1.82 -19.48 5.53
CA LYS A 156 -2.50 -18.78 6.64
C LYS A 156 -1.59 -17.95 7.55
N SER A 157 -0.32 -18.32 7.69
CA SER A 157 0.57 -17.77 8.73
C SER A 157 1.52 -16.67 8.22
N GLY A 158 1.43 -16.33 6.93
CA GLY A 158 2.25 -15.33 6.28
C GLY A 158 2.02 -15.36 4.77
N PRO A 159 0.78 -15.07 4.32
CA PRO A 159 0.44 -15.18 2.91
C PRO A 159 1.36 -14.33 2.03
N ASN A 160 1.69 -14.83 0.85
CA ASN A 160 2.29 -14.01 -0.19
C ASN A 160 1.25 -13.10 -0.86
N TYR A 161 -0.02 -13.47 -0.78
CA TYR A 161 -1.14 -12.63 -1.19
C TYR A 161 -2.37 -12.92 -0.36
N GLU A 162 -3.19 -11.89 -0.18
CA GLU A 162 -4.53 -12.00 0.37
C GLU A 162 -5.44 -11.11 -0.48
N LEU A 163 -6.29 -11.75 -1.28
CA LEU A 163 -7.18 -11.09 -2.23
C LEU A 163 -8.62 -11.47 -1.94
N ASN A 164 -9.46 -10.48 -1.72
CA ASN A 164 -10.88 -10.63 -1.51
C ASN A 164 -11.64 -10.45 -2.83
N LEU A 165 -12.26 -11.53 -3.31
CA LEU A 165 -13.17 -11.49 -4.44
C LEU A 165 -14.56 -11.11 -3.93
N LEU A 166 -14.99 -9.87 -4.18
CA LEU A 166 -16.32 -9.42 -3.76
C LEU A 166 -17.42 -10.01 -4.64
N ASP A 167 -17.14 -10.15 -5.94
CA ASP A 167 -18.08 -10.65 -6.96
C ASP A 167 -17.32 -11.03 -8.24
N GLU A 168 -18.01 -11.63 -9.22
CA GLU A 168 -17.42 -11.98 -10.53
C GLU A 168 -16.80 -10.79 -11.29
N ASN A 169 -17.18 -9.56 -10.93
CA ASN A 169 -16.76 -8.34 -11.59
C ASN A 169 -15.68 -7.56 -10.84
N ILE A 170 -15.29 -7.97 -9.62
CA ILE A 170 -14.49 -7.11 -8.74
C ILE A 170 -13.75 -7.87 -7.64
N TYR A 171 -12.48 -7.50 -7.43
CA TYR A 171 -11.67 -7.95 -6.31
C TYR A 171 -10.74 -6.84 -5.82
N TYR A 172 -10.25 -6.99 -4.59
CA TYR A 172 -9.24 -6.12 -4.00
C TYR A 172 -8.40 -6.89 -2.98
N GLY A 173 -7.26 -6.34 -2.56
CA GLY A 173 -6.42 -6.97 -1.54
C GLY A 173 -4.97 -6.55 -1.69
N TYR A 174 -4.06 -7.47 -1.39
CA TYR A 174 -2.64 -7.21 -1.56
C TYR A 174 -1.87 -8.47 -1.97
N TYR A 175 -0.68 -8.25 -2.53
CA TYR A 175 0.37 -9.25 -2.61
C TYR A 175 1.68 -8.66 -2.07
N ARG A 176 2.63 -9.53 -1.72
CA ARG A 176 3.95 -9.12 -1.21
C ARG A 176 4.98 -9.06 -2.33
N ASP A 177 5.78 -8.02 -2.34
CA ASP A 177 6.97 -7.89 -3.19
C ASP A 177 8.15 -7.41 -2.35
N SER A 178 9.33 -7.41 -2.96
CA SER A 178 10.54 -6.82 -2.40
C SER A 178 11.40 -6.28 -3.53
N GLN A 179 11.78 -5.01 -3.49
CA GLN A 179 12.62 -4.42 -4.55
C GLN A 179 14.07 -4.92 -4.51
N ASP A 180 14.60 -5.22 -3.32
CA ASP A 180 16.02 -5.46 -3.08
C ASP A 180 16.31 -6.78 -2.35
N MET A 181 15.33 -7.67 -2.27
CA MET A 181 15.40 -8.97 -1.58
C MET A 181 15.57 -8.88 -0.05
N ASN A 182 15.53 -7.67 0.52
CA ASN A 182 15.67 -7.40 1.95
C ASN A 182 14.42 -6.75 2.53
N HIS A 183 13.85 -5.78 1.84
CA HIS A 183 12.68 -5.04 2.26
C HIS A 183 11.45 -5.62 1.59
N VAL A 184 10.63 -6.33 2.35
CA VAL A 184 9.32 -6.81 1.90
C VAL A 184 8.30 -5.72 2.18
N GLU A 185 7.38 -5.53 1.24
CA GLU A 185 6.24 -4.63 1.39
C GLU A 185 4.96 -5.28 0.86
N ASN A 186 3.81 -4.80 1.34
CA ASN A 186 2.52 -5.13 0.76
C ASN A 186 2.21 -4.14 -0.37
N ILE A 187 1.96 -4.69 -1.56
CA ILE A 187 1.43 -3.97 -2.71
C ILE A 187 -0.07 -4.17 -2.72
N TYR A 188 -0.82 -3.10 -2.46
CA TYR A 188 -2.28 -3.15 -2.45
C TYR A 188 -2.80 -2.99 -3.86
N VAL A 189 -3.82 -3.76 -4.21
CA VAL A 189 -4.38 -3.82 -5.56
C VAL A 189 -5.89 -3.90 -5.52
N TYR A 190 -6.52 -3.40 -6.57
CA TYR A 190 -7.87 -3.79 -6.93
C TYR A 190 -7.97 -4.02 -8.43
N GLY A 191 -8.99 -4.77 -8.83
CA GLY A 191 -9.34 -4.98 -10.22
C GLY A 191 -10.83 -5.12 -10.39
N PHE A 192 -11.37 -4.55 -11.46
CA PHE A 192 -12.78 -4.68 -11.83
C PHE A 192 -12.98 -4.79 -13.34
N LYS A 193 -14.11 -5.36 -13.75
CA LYS A 193 -14.52 -5.36 -15.17
C LYS A 193 -14.96 -3.98 -15.60
N LYS A 194 -14.33 -3.44 -16.64
CA LYS A 194 -14.52 -2.06 -17.11
C LYS A 194 -15.98 -1.76 -17.50
N ASP A 195 -16.69 -2.73 -18.07
CA ASP A 195 -18.10 -2.62 -18.48
C ASP A 195 -19.10 -2.75 -17.33
N ALA A 196 -18.63 -3.13 -16.14
CA ALA A 196 -19.42 -3.13 -14.91
C ALA A 196 -19.25 -1.82 -14.10
N GLU A 197 -18.36 -0.92 -14.52
CA GLU A 197 -18.16 0.37 -13.85
C GLU A 197 -19.29 1.34 -14.19
N ASN A 198 -19.87 1.92 -13.14
CA ASN A 198 -20.92 2.91 -13.22
C ASN A 198 -20.36 4.29 -12.94
N GLN A 199 -20.53 5.20 -13.89
CA GLN A 199 -20.13 6.61 -13.74
C GLN A 199 -21.32 7.57 -13.75
N ASP A 200 -22.49 7.07 -14.14
CA ASP A 200 -23.67 7.90 -14.37
C ASP A 200 -24.52 8.07 -13.10
N ASN A 201 -25.15 9.24 -12.98
CA ASN A 201 -26.15 9.55 -11.96
C ASN A 201 -25.70 9.39 -10.49
N LEU A 202 -24.39 9.32 -10.24
CA LEU A 202 -23.84 9.20 -8.89
C LEU A 202 -24.19 10.40 -7.99
N GLN A 203 -24.49 11.56 -8.58
CA GLN A 203 -24.97 12.74 -7.85
C GLN A 203 -26.34 12.53 -7.16
N PHE A 204 -27.11 11.51 -7.55
CA PHE A 204 -28.39 11.17 -6.92
C PHE A 204 -28.28 9.92 -6.04
N LEU A 205 -27.07 9.35 -5.89
CA LEU A 205 -26.87 8.13 -5.14
C LEU A 205 -27.26 8.32 -3.67
N THR A 206 -28.13 7.45 -3.19
CA THR A 206 -28.45 7.28 -1.77
C THR A 206 -28.33 5.81 -1.42
N ALA A 207 -27.35 5.46 -0.59
CA ALA A 207 -26.98 4.08 -0.30
C ALA A 207 -26.03 4.02 0.91
N ASN A 208 -26.06 2.90 1.64
CA ASN A 208 -25.11 2.64 2.72
C ASN A 208 -24.16 1.53 2.27
N TYR A 209 -22.88 1.69 2.56
CA TYR A 209 -21.84 0.74 2.19
C TYR A 209 -21.06 0.33 3.42
N GLN A 210 -20.66 -0.95 3.46
CA GLN A 210 -19.78 -1.49 4.50
C GLN A 210 -18.78 -2.46 3.88
N GLY A 211 -17.58 -2.49 4.44
CA GLY A 211 -16.52 -3.39 4.02
C GLY A 211 -15.23 -3.07 4.75
N GLU A 212 -14.11 -3.12 4.02
CA GLU A 212 -12.79 -3.03 4.63
C GLU A 212 -11.87 -2.07 3.89
N PHE A 213 -11.01 -1.43 4.67
CA PHE A 213 -9.82 -0.72 4.22
C PHE A 213 -8.58 -1.49 4.68
N LEU A 214 -7.85 -2.04 3.72
CA LEU A 214 -6.60 -2.77 3.95
C LEU A 214 -5.44 -1.80 3.68
N PHE A 215 -4.57 -1.59 4.65
CA PHE A 215 -3.49 -0.61 4.50
C PHE A 215 -2.22 -1.01 5.25
N SER A 216 -1.09 -0.47 4.79
CA SER A 216 0.19 -0.53 5.50
C SER A 216 0.61 0.88 5.91
N THR A 217 1.58 0.96 6.82
CA THR A 217 2.24 2.21 7.19
C THR A 217 3.70 2.17 6.75
N ALA A 218 4.33 3.33 6.53
CA ALA A 218 5.72 3.42 6.11
C ALA A 218 6.70 2.78 7.11
N THR A 219 6.33 2.70 8.38
CA THR A 219 7.14 2.09 9.44
C THR A 219 7.05 0.56 9.46
N ASN A 220 5.95 0.00 8.94
CA ASN A 220 5.71 -1.44 8.88
C ASN A 220 5.05 -1.82 7.55
N PRO A 221 5.75 -1.67 6.41
CA PRO A 221 5.17 -1.81 5.07
C PRO A 221 4.68 -3.24 4.76
N ASN A 222 5.22 -4.25 5.44
CA ASN A 222 4.89 -5.67 5.27
C ASN A 222 3.78 -6.18 6.22
N VAL A 223 3.28 -5.35 7.14
CA VAL A 223 2.22 -5.71 8.09
C VAL A 223 0.91 -5.07 7.64
N PRO A 224 -0.01 -5.85 7.04
CA PRO A 224 -1.31 -5.32 6.64
C PRO A 224 -2.16 -5.04 7.89
N VAL A 225 -2.84 -3.90 7.89
CA VAL A 225 -3.81 -3.51 8.91
C VAL A 225 -5.19 -3.54 8.28
N LEU A 226 -6.14 -4.16 8.98
CA LEU A 226 -7.54 -4.23 8.56
C LEU A 226 -8.37 -3.19 9.33
N GLY A 227 -8.95 -2.26 8.59
CA GLY A 227 -9.96 -1.32 9.09
C GLY A 227 -11.35 -1.69 8.60
N LYS A 228 -12.35 -1.68 9.49
CA LYS A 228 -13.77 -1.74 9.11
C LYS A 228 -14.18 -0.39 8.58
N ALA A 229 -14.66 -0.34 7.34
CA ALA A 229 -15.05 0.90 6.69
C ALA A 229 -16.57 0.95 6.48
N VAL A 230 -17.17 2.10 6.78
CA VAL A 230 -18.59 2.38 6.58
C VAL A 230 -18.73 3.70 5.84
N LEU A 231 -19.61 3.78 4.85
CA LEU A 231 -19.84 4.99 4.06
C LEU A 231 -21.32 5.14 3.72
N ASN A 232 -21.92 6.26 4.12
CA ASN A 232 -23.35 6.53 3.94
C ASN A 232 -23.53 7.67 2.93
N TYR A 233 -23.99 7.33 1.73
CA TYR A 233 -24.33 8.27 0.67
C TYR A 233 -25.76 8.78 0.81
N LYS A 234 -25.93 10.08 0.60
CA LYS A 234 -27.21 10.77 0.45
C LYS A 234 -27.06 11.85 -0.62
N GLU A 235 -27.77 11.67 -1.73
CA GLU A 235 -27.73 12.56 -2.89
C GLU A 235 -26.29 12.87 -3.36
N GLY A 236 -25.51 11.80 -3.57
CA GLY A 236 -24.14 11.87 -4.10
C GLY A 236 -23.07 12.38 -3.13
N LYS A 237 -23.46 12.88 -1.96
CA LYS A 237 -22.56 13.22 -0.85
C LYS A 237 -22.50 12.07 0.14
N ALA A 238 -21.37 11.88 0.80
CA ALA A 238 -21.25 10.82 1.80
C ALA A 238 -20.45 11.24 3.02
N LYS A 239 -20.78 10.59 4.13
CA LYS A 239 -19.99 10.59 5.36
C LYS A 239 -19.79 9.17 5.82
N GLY A 240 -18.61 8.90 6.34
CA GLY A 240 -18.22 7.57 6.77
C GLY A 240 -17.08 7.61 7.76
N GLU A 241 -16.61 6.43 8.11
CA GLU A 241 -15.51 6.24 9.03
C GLU A 241 -14.81 4.91 8.77
N ILE A 242 -13.55 4.84 9.19
CA ILE A 242 -12.76 3.62 9.23
C ILE A 242 -12.40 3.38 10.69
N LEU A 243 -12.79 2.22 11.19
CA LEU A 243 -12.55 1.78 12.55
C LEU A 243 -11.52 0.65 12.54
N GLU A 244 -10.65 0.60 13.54
CA GLU A 244 -9.82 -0.57 13.80
C GLU A 244 -10.74 -1.78 14.04
N ARG A 245 -10.45 -2.90 13.37
CA ARG A 245 -11.36 -4.05 13.29
C ARG A 245 -11.77 -4.58 14.67
N ASP A 246 -10.82 -4.69 15.59
CA ASP A 246 -11.00 -5.46 16.82
C ASP A 246 -11.39 -4.58 18.03
N SER A 247 -11.03 -3.29 18.01
CA SER A 247 -11.32 -2.34 19.10
C SER A 247 -12.49 -1.38 18.80
N ASN A 248 -12.92 -1.30 17.53
CA ASN A 248 -13.79 -0.23 17.01
C ASN A 248 -13.23 1.19 17.24
N TYR A 249 -11.94 1.33 17.51
CA TYR A 249 -11.28 2.62 17.63
C TYR A 249 -11.26 3.33 16.28
N LYS A 250 -11.73 4.58 16.23
CA LYS A 250 -11.82 5.34 14.99
C LYS A 250 -10.44 5.78 14.51
N LEU A 251 -10.09 5.36 13.30
CA LEU A 251 -8.82 5.70 12.64
C LEU A 251 -8.99 6.91 11.73
N PHE A 252 -10.03 6.89 10.89
CA PHE A 252 -10.29 7.92 9.89
C PHE A 252 -11.76 8.31 9.85
N ASP A 253 -12.04 9.58 9.57
CA ASP A 253 -13.32 10.00 9.00
C ASP A 253 -13.22 10.00 7.47
N ILE A 254 -14.31 9.64 6.80
CA ILE A 254 -14.43 9.67 5.33
C ILE A 254 -15.46 10.74 4.93
N TYR A 255 -15.10 11.58 3.96
CA TYR A 255 -16.00 12.59 3.39
C TYR A 255 -16.02 12.53 1.86
N VAL A 256 -17.23 12.56 1.29
CA VAL A 256 -17.45 12.71 -0.15
C VAL A 256 -18.36 13.93 -0.34
N ASN A 257 -17.87 14.94 -1.07
CA ASN A 257 -18.56 16.22 -1.21
C ASN A 257 -18.96 16.48 -2.67
N GLU A 258 -18.11 17.18 -3.41
CA GLU A 258 -18.44 17.71 -4.75
C GLU A 258 -18.38 16.63 -5.85
N ARG A 259 -17.59 15.58 -5.63
CA ARG A 259 -17.35 14.49 -6.57
C ARG A 259 -17.74 13.17 -5.91
N PRO A 260 -18.88 12.56 -6.25
CA PRO A 260 -19.36 11.32 -5.63
C PRO A 260 -18.36 10.15 -5.70
N ASN A 261 -17.46 10.18 -6.69
CA ASN A 261 -16.42 9.21 -6.95
C ASN A 261 -15.05 9.59 -6.34
N GLN A 262 -14.97 10.60 -5.46
CA GLN A 262 -13.75 10.92 -4.73
C GLN A 262 -14.04 11.07 -3.24
N ALA A 263 -13.42 10.22 -2.43
CA ALA A 263 -13.45 10.29 -0.99
C ALA A 263 -12.20 10.96 -0.43
N ILE A 264 -12.37 11.73 0.63
CA ILE A 264 -11.27 12.25 1.44
C ILE A 264 -11.25 11.47 2.74
N LEU A 265 -10.12 10.82 3.03
CA LEU A 265 -9.82 10.21 4.31
C LEU A 265 -9.05 11.22 5.15
N ASN A 266 -9.58 11.55 6.32
CA ASN A 266 -8.92 12.41 7.28
C ASN A 266 -8.59 11.61 8.56
N PRO A 267 -7.32 11.50 8.96
CA PRO A 267 -6.96 10.79 10.17
C PRO A 267 -7.56 11.48 11.41
N VAL A 268 -8.16 10.68 12.29
CA VAL A 268 -8.68 11.10 13.59
C VAL A 268 -7.79 10.55 14.72
N ALA A 269 -7.18 9.40 14.49
CA ALA A 269 -6.19 8.83 15.39
C ALA A 269 -4.83 9.52 15.22
N GLU A 270 -4.19 9.90 16.32
CA GLU A 270 -2.83 10.46 16.33
C GLU A 270 -1.78 9.41 15.92
N ARG A 271 -2.05 8.13 16.13
CA ARG A 271 -1.18 7.01 15.72
C ARG A 271 -2.03 5.93 15.09
N LEU A 272 -1.55 5.38 13.98
CA LEU A 272 -2.16 4.22 13.34
C LEU A 272 -1.70 2.92 14.03
N PRO A 273 -2.50 1.84 13.98
CA PRO A 273 -2.10 0.54 14.49
C PRO A 273 -0.77 0.12 13.88
N THR A 274 0.04 -0.57 14.69
CA THR A 274 1.39 -1.04 14.33
C THR A 274 2.37 0.05 13.90
N SER A 275 2.09 1.34 14.12
CA SER A 275 2.97 2.43 13.67
C SER A 275 3.37 3.36 14.80
N ASP A 276 4.62 3.82 14.77
CA ASP A 276 5.15 4.90 15.60
C ASP A 276 5.05 6.28 14.90
N LEU A 277 4.47 6.35 13.70
CA LEU A 277 4.18 7.60 13.02
C LEU A 277 3.12 8.40 13.76
N ILE A 278 3.37 9.71 13.90
CA ILE A 278 2.41 10.67 14.43
C ILE A 278 1.67 11.31 13.26
N MET A 279 0.35 11.19 13.29
CA MET A 279 -0.59 11.75 12.32
C MET A 279 -1.05 13.14 12.78
N ASN A 280 -1.09 14.09 11.86
CA ASN A 280 -1.75 15.36 12.04
C ASN A 280 -3.25 15.16 11.83
N THR A 281 -4.07 15.44 12.83
CA THR A 281 -5.52 15.16 12.82
C THR A 281 -6.37 16.40 12.48
N ARG A 282 -5.74 17.52 12.14
CA ARG A 282 -6.47 18.76 11.79
C ARG A 282 -7.20 18.59 10.45
N LYS A 283 -8.30 19.34 10.25
CA LYS A 283 -9.13 19.27 9.03
C LYS A 283 -8.35 19.45 7.71
N ASN A 284 -7.29 20.26 7.72
CA ASN A 284 -6.41 20.49 6.56
C ASN A 284 -5.07 19.77 6.72
N SER A 285 -5.08 18.60 7.35
CA SER A 285 -3.89 17.79 7.59
C SER A 285 -3.15 17.49 6.30
N PRO A 286 -1.80 17.51 6.28
CA PRO A 286 -1.03 16.94 5.18
C PRO A 286 -1.21 15.42 5.07
N ASP A 287 -1.59 14.76 6.16
CA ASP A 287 -1.77 13.30 6.21
C ASP A 287 -3.15 12.84 5.72
N ARG A 288 -3.97 13.78 5.21
CA ARG A 288 -5.22 13.45 4.52
C ARG A 288 -4.91 12.78 3.18
N VAL A 289 -5.75 11.84 2.78
CA VAL A 289 -5.63 11.14 1.49
C VAL A 289 -6.91 11.32 0.68
N THR A 290 -6.76 11.50 -0.63
CA THR A 290 -7.88 11.39 -1.58
C THR A 290 -7.88 9.97 -2.15
N ILE A 291 -9.03 9.31 -2.14
CA ILE A 291 -9.27 8.01 -2.78
C ILE A 291 -10.22 8.21 -3.94
N ASP A 292 -9.79 7.80 -5.13
CA ASP A 292 -10.69 7.64 -6.27
C ASP A 292 -11.51 6.36 -6.09
N LEU A 293 -12.84 6.51 -6.18
CA LEU A 293 -13.81 5.44 -5.97
C LEU A 293 -14.42 5.00 -7.29
N HIS A 294 -14.47 3.69 -7.49
CA HIS A 294 -15.13 3.04 -8.61
C HIS A 294 -16.38 2.31 -8.12
N PHE A 295 -17.53 2.68 -8.67
CA PHE A 295 -18.80 2.03 -8.37
C PHE A 295 -19.05 0.91 -9.36
N ILE A 296 -19.18 -0.30 -8.86
CA ILE A 296 -19.25 -1.50 -9.70
C ILE A 296 -20.61 -2.16 -9.56
N LYS A 297 -21.21 -2.49 -10.70
CA LYS A 297 -22.43 -3.28 -10.81
C LYS A 297 -22.15 -4.75 -10.47
N GLY A 298 -23.01 -5.34 -9.66
CA GLY A 298 -22.93 -6.77 -9.34
C GLY A 298 -23.32 -7.67 -10.51
N GLN A 299 -22.92 -8.94 -10.46
CA GLN A 299 -23.35 -9.95 -11.43
C GLN A 299 -24.88 -10.13 -11.49
N ASP A 300 -25.57 -9.83 -10.40
CA ASP A 300 -27.03 -9.78 -10.29
C ASP A 300 -27.66 -8.52 -10.93
N ASN A 301 -26.86 -7.71 -11.64
CA ASN A 301 -27.23 -6.45 -12.26
C ASN A 301 -27.69 -5.36 -11.27
N GLN A 302 -27.37 -5.49 -9.98
CA GLN A 302 -27.61 -4.41 -9.04
C GLN A 302 -26.61 -3.27 -9.27
N GLU A 303 -27.14 -2.10 -9.64
CA GLU A 303 -26.35 -0.90 -9.88
C GLU A 303 -25.67 -0.39 -8.61
N ASN A 304 -24.40 0.00 -8.74
CA ASN A 304 -23.57 0.56 -7.67
C ASN A 304 -23.51 -0.36 -6.45
N LYS A 305 -23.48 -1.69 -6.66
CA LYS A 305 -23.49 -2.67 -5.57
C LYS A 305 -22.19 -2.65 -4.79
N TYR A 306 -21.06 -2.46 -5.46
CA TYR A 306 -19.75 -2.46 -4.82
C TYR A 306 -19.03 -1.13 -5.05
N ILE A 307 -18.11 -0.81 -4.14
CA ILE A 307 -17.15 0.29 -4.29
C ILE A 307 -15.76 -0.30 -4.09
N VAL A 308 -14.83 0.02 -4.98
CA VAL A 308 -13.39 -0.15 -4.74
C VAL A 308 -12.65 1.14 -5.00
N GLY A 309 -11.51 1.29 -4.36
CA GLY A 309 -10.62 2.42 -4.59
C GLY A 309 -9.33 2.22 -3.84
N GLN A 310 -8.33 3.03 -4.16
CA GLN A 310 -7.06 3.04 -3.46
C GLN A 310 -6.61 4.47 -3.17
N GLY A 311 -5.71 4.61 -2.22
CA GLY A 311 -5.02 5.86 -1.99
C GLY A 311 -3.93 5.70 -0.96
N GLY A 312 -3.10 6.72 -0.87
CA GLY A 312 -2.02 6.76 0.11
C GLY A 312 -1.25 8.06 0.06
N ASN A 313 -0.30 8.15 0.96
CA ASN A 313 0.73 9.17 1.04
C ASN A 313 2.00 8.53 1.62
N GLU A 314 2.99 9.35 1.97
CA GLU A 314 4.28 8.90 2.49
C GLU A 314 4.21 8.20 3.85
N LYS A 315 3.06 8.24 4.55
CA LYS A 315 2.89 7.60 5.87
C LYS A 315 2.09 6.32 5.81
N TYR A 316 1.09 6.25 4.94
CA TYR A 316 0.24 5.08 4.80
C TYR A 316 -0.39 5.02 3.41
N TRP A 317 -0.67 3.80 2.96
CA TRP A 317 -1.33 3.53 1.69
C TRP A 317 -2.13 2.24 1.79
N GLY A 318 -3.17 2.15 0.98
CA GLY A 318 -4.06 1.01 1.05
C GLY A 318 -5.12 0.99 -0.03
N VAL A 319 -5.97 -0.02 0.09
CA VAL A 319 -7.09 -0.29 -0.81
C VAL A 319 -8.37 -0.49 0.00
N LEU A 320 -9.47 -0.03 -0.56
CA LEU A 320 -10.80 -0.09 0.00
C LEU A 320 -11.67 -1.00 -0.86
N GLY A 321 -12.45 -1.87 -0.23
CA GLY A 321 -13.51 -2.65 -0.87
C GLY A 321 -14.76 -2.62 -0.01
N LEU A 322 -15.86 -2.11 -0.55
CA LEU A 322 -17.14 -1.99 0.14
C LEU A 322 -18.28 -2.63 -0.66
N GLU A 323 -19.27 -3.14 0.06
CA GLU A 323 -20.52 -3.65 -0.48
C GLU A 323 -21.70 -2.83 0.05
N LYS A 324 -22.64 -2.54 -0.85
CA LYS A 324 -23.91 -1.88 -0.53
C LYS A 324 -24.71 -2.75 0.43
N LYS A 325 -25.12 -2.17 1.54
CA LYS A 325 -26.00 -2.81 2.53
C LYS A 325 -27.41 -2.30 2.37
N GLU A 326 -28.37 -3.16 2.71
CA GLU A 326 -29.78 -2.77 2.72
C GLU A 326 -29.99 -1.63 3.70
N THR A 327 -30.57 -0.53 3.22
CA THR A 327 -31.07 0.53 4.10
C THR A 327 -32.20 -0.07 4.91
N LYS A 328 -31.99 -0.31 6.21
CA LYS A 328 -33.11 -0.63 7.08
C LYS A 328 -34.10 0.53 6.96
N ALA A 329 -35.32 0.23 6.51
CA ALA A 329 -36.40 1.20 6.56
C ALA A 329 -36.56 1.60 8.03
N GLU A 330 -36.25 2.85 8.36
CA GLU A 330 -36.69 3.46 9.61
C GLU A 330 -38.23 3.41 9.58
N LYS A 331 -38.80 2.65 10.51
CA LYS A 331 -40.25 2.56 10.71
C LYS A 331 -40.72 3.67 11.63
#